data_AF-A0A5C3PI18-F1
#
_entry.id   AF-A0A5C3PI18-F1
#
_cell.length_a   1.000
_cell.length_b   1.000
_cell.length_c   1.000
_cell.angle_alpha   90.00
_cell.angle_beta   90.00
_cell.angle_gamma   90.00
#
_symmetry.space_group_name_H-M   'P 1'
#
loop_
_entity.id
_entity.type
_entity.pdbx_description
1 polymer ?
#
loop_
_entity_poly.entity_id
_entity_poly.type
_entity_poly.pdbx_seq_one_letter_code
_entity_poly.pdbx_strand_id
1 'polypeptide(L)'
;MPPLRRRATTAWDIYAKMLFPLGYGYPLWHPAPENDSIYGTREVDLGSVGWIDGGRFRHIFNAMKPAEDEFNRNRVPDDFQRLEPSGLVITGEEDEITQSRLHSRTVTEVRGSAGLETSAIPAGCGFNFICTEDEGAFLHLKPPGVSKRISSKKHIVDYIRAHFESWFEFATQAHEGPGLILSPEEIIFVSGTIKTARWACSAFSGEYRHKEGTITCDISMLASADVSLSISNHVVPKEFSNFGPLERGISLSARLIDPHDQEDERAQARGVLTVPVQSPPSCVFIHYFKYRRRLFLSPTVIKAAAGPHELPPDSPDPESSAAIVGMEVLSLDEVEIEEVPATPSCYDPLDPVLEYIFKNSDAQVAVVGSTDLVEIFRGLDGIPEDIESTLEQAAPAIDVDEHGVGTISAYRLPVSTAPDPPQVATDASTWCL
;
A
#
# COMPACT_ATOMS: atom_id res chain seq x y z
N MET A 1 5.08 5.81 38.21
CA MET A 1 5.42 5.76 36.78
C MET A 1 4.65 6.86 36.09
N PRO A 2 5.29 7.76 35.33
CA PRO A 2 4.54 8.65 34.45
C PRO A 2 3.84 7.80 33.38
N PRO A 3 2.64 8.18 32.91
CA PRO A 3 2.00 7.48 31.81
C PRO A 3 2.91 7.59 30.59
N LEU A 4 3.14 6.46 29.90
CA LEU A 4 3.75 6.44 28.57
C LEU A 4 3.03 7.49 27.73
N ARG A 5 3.76 8.51 27.25
CA ARG A 5 3.21 9.48 26.30
C ARG A 5 2.65 8.68 25.13
N ARG A 6 1.32 8.64 24.97
CA ARG A 6 0.70 8.21 23.71
C ARG A 6 1.34 9.07 22.63
N ARG A 7 2.01 8.43 21.67
CA ARG A 7 2.59 9.10 20.50
C ARG A 7 1.47 9.87 19.82
N ALA A 8 1.73 11.09 19.36
CA ALA A 8 0.76 11.82 18.56
C ALA A 8 0.56 11.03 17.25
N THR A 9 -0.61 10.43 17.09
CA THR A 9 -0.98 9.72 15.86
C THR A 9 -1.09 10.74 14.73
N THR A 10 -0.43 10.49 13.62
CA THR A 10 -0.46 11.40 12.47
C THR A 10 -1.80 11.26 11.72
N ALA A 11 -2.18 12.29 10.95
CA ALA A 11 -3.42 12.24 10.19
C ALA A 11 -3.46 11.08 9.19
N TRP A 12 -2.33 10.78 8.54
CA TRP A 12 -2.25 9.69 7.58
C TRP A 12 -2.28 8.31 8.24
N ASP A 13 -1.68 8.13 9.42
CA ASP A 13 -1.75 6.86 10.15
C ASP A 13 -3.20 6.56 10.59
N ILE A 14 -3.90 7.57 11.12
CA ILE A 14 -5.33 7.46 11.46
C ILE A 14 -6.13 7.15 10.19
N TYR A 15 -5.91 7.90 9.11
CA TYR A 15 -6.63 7.69 7.86
C TYR A 15 -6.46 6.26 7.31
N ALA A 16 -5.22 5.74 7.32
CA ALA A 16 -4.91 4.36 6.97
C ALA A 16 -5.65 3.36 7.85
N LYS A 17 -5.46 3.46 9.16
CA LYS A 17 -6.09 2.58 10.15
C LYS A 17 -7.62 2.57 10.06
N MET A 18 -8.23 3.73 9.81
CA MET A 18 -9.68 3.89 9.88
C MET A 18 -10.41 3.52 8.58
N LEU A 19 -9.76 3.61 7.41
CA LEU A 19 -10.38 3.25 6.13
C LEU A 19 -9.93 1.91 5.55
N PHE A 20 -8.77 1.38 5.95
CA PHE A 20 -8.33 0.04 5.52
C PHE A 20 -9.37 -1.07 5.81
N PRO A 21 -10.08 -1.06 6.97
CA PRO A 21 -11.17 -1.99 7.26
C PRO A 21 -12.29 -2.09 6.21
N LEU A 22 -12.43 -1.09 5.34
CA LEU A 22 -13.44 -1.10 4.27
C LEU A 22 -13.12 -2.10 3.14
N GLY A 23 -11.89 -2.63 3.07
CA GLY A 23 -11.52 -3.68 2.11
C GLY A 23 -11.13 -3.20 0.70
N TYR A 24 -11.10 -1.89 0.45
CA TYR A 24 -10.69 -1.30 -0.83
C TYR A 24 -9.17 -1.29 -1.08
N GLY A 25 -8.37 -1.77 -0.12
CA GLY A 25 -6.90 -1.68 -0.12
C GLY A 25 -6.37 -0.61 0.85
N TYR A 26 -5.06 -0.35 0.78
CA TYR A 26 -4.41 0.68 1.60
C TYR A 26 -4.81 2.08 1.10
N PRO A 27 -5.45 2.91 1.92
CA PRO A 27 -5.87 4.24 1.52
C PRO A 27 -4.68 5.22 1.55
N LEU A 28 -4.47 5.97 0.47
CA LEU A 28 -3.40 6.97 0.42
C LEU A 28 -3.92 8.32 0.94
N TRP A 29 -3.21 8.91 1.91
CA TRP A 29 -3.49 10.27 2.39
C TRP A 29 -3.13 11.31 1.34
N HIS A 30 -2.10 11.04 0.53
CA HIS A 30 -1.72 11.84 -0.63
C HIS A 30 -1.90 11.08 -1.96
N PRO A 31 -3.14 10.98 -2.48
CA PRO A 31 -3.46 10.31 -3.74
C PRO A 31 -2.83 10.90 -5.01
N ALA A 32 -2.40 12.18 -4.96
CA ALA A 32 -1.89 12.87 -6.14
C ALA A 32 -0.59 12.24 -6.66
N PRO A 33 -0.42 12.11 -7.99
CA PRO A 33 0.82 11.63 -8.59
C PRO A 33 2.04 12.43 -8.12
N GLU A 34 3.17 11.75 -8.01
CA GLU A 34 4.43 12.42 -7.73
C GLU A 34 4.85 13.23 -8.96
N ASN A 35 5.37 14.43 -8.75
CA ASN A 35 5.97 15.21 -9.83
C ASN A 35 7.47 15.29 -9.56
N ASP A 36 8.24 14.59 -10.37
CA ASP A 36 9.69 14.63 -10.36
C ASP A 36 10.16 15.56 -11.48
N SER A 37 11.10 16.45 -11.19
CA SER A 37 11.59 17.43 -12.18
C SER A 37 12.40 16.78 -13.31
N ILE A 38 12.90 15.57 -13.10
CA ILE A 38 13.74 14.83 -14.02
C ILE A 38 12.92 13.75 -14.75
N TYR A 39 12.03 13.07 -14.02
CA TYR A 39 11.30 11.88 -14.52
C TYR A 39 9.81 12.14 -14.77
N GLY A 40 9.38 13.41 -14.68
CA GLY A 40 8.02 13.83 -14.97
C GLY A 40 7.00 13.40 -13.92
N THR A 41 5.74 13.33 -14.34
CA THR A 41 4.63 12.93 -13.47
C THR A 41 4.58 11.41 -13.34
N ARG A 42 4.68 10.92 -12.10
CA ARG A 42 4.72 9.50 -11.76
C ARG A 42 3.44 9.10 -11.01
N GLU A 43 2.53 8.48 -11.73
CA GLU A 43 1.34 7.88 -11.13
C GLU A 43 1.67 6.55 -10.46
N VAL A 44 0.92 6.22 -9.41
CA VAL A 44 0.86 4.83 -8.93
C VAL A 44 0.06 4.01 -9.94
N ASP A 45 0.62 2.90 -10.40
CA ASP A 45 0.00 1.99 -11.36
C ASP A 45 0.43 0.54 -11.05
N LEU A 46 -0.19 -0.43 -11.71
CA LEU A 46 0.18 -1.84 -11.61
C LEU A 46 1.69 -2.02 -11.83
N GLY A 47 2.31 -2.83 -10.98
CA GLY A 47 3.75 -3.10 -11.02
C GLY A 47 4.62 -2.02 -10.38
N SER A 48 4.04 -0.94 -9.86
CA SER A 48 4.82 0.06 -9.12
C SER A 48 5.48 -0.57 -7.90
N VAL A 49 6.80 -0.42 -7.77
CA VAL A 49 7.61 -0.88 -6.63
C VAL A 49 8.07 0.34 -5.86
N GLY A 50 7.87 0.34 -4.55
CA GLY A 50 8.04 1.54 -3.75
C GLY A 50 7.83 1.30 -2.26
N TRP A 51 7.66 2.38 -1.51
CA TRP A 51 7.31 2.35 -0.09
C TRP A 51 6.29 3.45 0.23
N ILE A 52 5.73 3.43 1.43
CA ILE A 52 4.80 4.45 1.91
C ILE A 52 5.55 5.38 2.87
N ASP A 53 5.51 6.68 2.61
CA ASP A 53 6.10 7.72 3.46
C ASP A 53 5.11 8.87 3.63
N GLY A 54 4.79 9.23 4.88
CA GLY A 54 3.84 10.29 5.20
C GLY A 54 2.44 10.11 4.56
N GLY A 55 1.99 8.87 4.36
CA GLY A 55 0.72 8.57 3.67
C GLY A 55 0.75 8.77 2.15
N ARG A 56 1.94 8.88 1.55
CA ARG A 56 2.18 8.93 0.10
C ARG A 56 2.92 7.67 -0.35
N PHE A 57 2.56 7.15 -1.51
CA PHE A 57 3.39 6.14 -2.19
C PHE A 57 4.60 6.81 -2.87
N ARG A 58 5.80 6.32 -2.59
CA ARG A 58 7.08 6.78 -3.17
C ARG A 58 7.63 5.69 -4.09
N HIS A 59 7.78 5.99 -5.38
CA HIS A 59 8.28 4.98 -6.33
C HIS A 59 9.80 4.84 -6.30
N ILE A 60 10.24 3.59 -6.32
CA ILE A 60 11.59 3.19 -6.72
C ILE A 60 11.59 3.03 -8.26
N PHE A 61 10.78 2.11 -8.79
CA PHE A 61 10.56 1.86 -10.23
C PHE A 61 9.18 1.22 -10.51
N ASN A 62 8.89 0.84 -11.75
CA ASN A 62 7.73 0.02 -12.10
C ASN A 62 8.15 -1.28 -12.81
N ALA A 63 7.91 -2.41 -12.16
CA ALA A 63 8.26 -3.75 -12.62
C ALA A 63 7.59 -4.19 -13.93
N MET A 64 6.45 -3.59 -14.29
CA MET A 64 5.71 -3.91 -15.52
C MET A 64 6.07 -3.00 -16.69
N LYS A 65 6.95 -2.02 -16.49
CA LYS A 65 7.47 -1.14 -17.53
C LYS A 65 8.87 -1.62 -18.00
N PRO A 66 9.24 -1.42 -19.27
CA PRO A 66 10.60 -1.67 -19.75
C PRO A 66 11.64 -0.85 -18.97
N ALA A 67 12.90 -1.30 -18.94
CA ALA A 67 13.99 -0.55 -18.30
C ALA A 67 14.24 0.81 -18.98
N GLU A 68 13.96 0.90 -20.28
CA GLU A 68 14.16 2.07 -21.12
C GLU A 68 12.99 3.05 -21.08
N ASP A 69 11.86 2.68 -20.44
CA ASP A 69 10.72 3.58 -20.24
C ASP A 69 11.17 4.79 -19.44
N GLU A 70 10.62 5.98 -19.75
CA GLU A 70 10.94 7.22 -19.05
C GLU A 70 10.81 7.10 -17.52
N PHE A 71 9.87 6.26 -17.06
CA PHE A 71 9.64 5.98 -15.65
C PHE A 71 10.79 5.21 -14.97
N ASN A 72 11.40 4.27 -15.68
CA ASN A 72 12.38 3.31 -15.17
C ASN A 72 13.82 3.65 -15.55
N ARG A 73 14.01 4.55 -16.52
CA ARG A 73 15.32 4.86 -17.08
C ARG A 73 16.31 5.24 -15.98
N ASN A 74 17.40 4.46 -15.87
CA ASN A 74 18.44 4.60 -14.85
C ASN A 74 17.92 4.46 -13.39
N ARG A 75 16.82 3.73 -13.18
CA ARG A 75 16.16 3.56 -11.88
C ARG A 75 15.76 2.12 -11.58
N VAL A 76 16.34 1.15 -12.27
CA VAL A 76 16.08 -0.28 -12.06
C VAL A 76 17.38 -1.00 -11.71
N PRO A 77 17.34 -2.15 -11.03
CA PRO A 77 18.51 -3.00 -10.82
C PRO A 77 19.19 -3.43 -12.13
N ASP A 78 20.47 -3.75 -12.08
CA ASP A 78 21.24 -4.19 -13.26
C ASP A 78 20.71 -5.48 -13.90
N ASP A 79 20.22 -6.40 -13.07
CA ASP A 79 19.62 -7.67 -13.49
C ASP A 79 18.10 -7.57 -13.73
N PHE A 80 17.57 -6.35 -13.88
CA PHE A 80 16.15 -6.10 -14.01
C PHE A 80 15.50 -6.95 -15.11
N GLN A 81 14.50 -7.72 -14.69
CA GLN A 81 13.62 -8.45 -15.59
C GLN A 81 12.20 -7.92 -15.43
N ARG A 82 11.59 -7.54 -16.55
CA ARG A 82 10.23 -7.02 -16.59
C ARG A 82 9.23 -8.11 -16.25
N LEU A 83 8.26 -7.81 -15.39
CA LEU A 83 7.07 -8.62 -15.23
C LEU A 83 6.17 -8.45 -16.47
N GLU A 84 6.22 -9.42 -17.37
CA GLU A 84 5.52 -9.34 -18.66
C GLU A 84 3.99 -9.35 -18.51
N PRO A 85 3.28 -8.30 -18.95
CA PRO A 85 1.83 -8.23 -18.82
C PRO A 85 1.06 -9.33 -19.56
N SER A 86 1.62 -9.89 -20.64
CA SER A 86 0.95 -10.87 -21.49
C SER A 86 0.62 -12.19 -20.78
N GLY A 87 1.34 -12.52 -19.70
CA GLY A 87 1.09 -13.70 -18.88
C GLY A 87 0.14 -13.46 -17.71
N LEU A 88 -0.28 -12.21 -17.50
CA LEU A 88 -1.08 -11.81 -16.34
C LEU A 88 -2.55 -11.67 -16.70
N VAL A 89 -3.42 -12.12 -15.79
CA VAL A 89 -4.84 -11.78 -15.82
C VAL A 89 -5.00 -10.44 -15.13
N ILE A 90 -5.27 -9.39 -15.89
CA ILE A 90 -5.55 -8.05 -15.39
C ILE A 90 -7.05 -7.79 -15.52
N THR A 91 -7.69 -7.34 -14.44
CA THR A 91 -9.10 -6.95 -14.39
C THR A 91 -9.23 -5.43 -14.21
N GLY A 92 -10.37 -4.87 -14.62
CA GLY A 92 -10.56 -3.43 -14.78
C GLY A 92 -10.18 -2.90 -16.18
N GLU A 93 -10.42 -1.63 -16.49
CA GLU A 93 -10.99 -0.59 -15.63
C GLU A 93 -12.48 -0.85 -15.28
N GLU A 94 -12.81 -0.85 -13.99
CA GLU A 94 -14.16 -1.13 -13.47
C GLU A 94 -14.58 -0.09 -12.43
N ASP A 95 -15.87 0.29 -12.41
CA ASP A 95 -16.43 1.21 -11.42
C ASP A 95 -16.59 0.49 -10.07
N GLU A 96 -15.63 0.68 -9.16
CA GLU A 96 -15.60 0.00 -7.85
C GLU A 96 -16.31 0.83 -6.77
N ILE A 97 -16.02 2.13 -6.71
CA ILE A 97 -16.61 3.06 -5.72
C ILE A 97 -17.57 3.99 -6.45
N THR A 98 -18.86 3.69 -6.36
CA THR A 98 -19.92 4.51 -6.99
C THR A 98 -20.47 5.59 -6.05
N GLN A 99 -20.18 5.49 -4.76
CA GLN A 99 -20.56 6.46 -3.75
C GLN A 99 -19.62 7.67 -3.81
N SER A 100 -20.16 8.88 -3.59
CA SER A 100 -19.34 10.10 -3.50
C SER A 100 -18.54 10.22 -2.20
N ARG A 101 -18.71 9.24 -1.30
CA ARG A 101 -18.15 9.29 0.04
C ARG A 101 -18.02 7.91 0.66
N LEU A 102 -16.92 7.73 1.38
CA LEU A 102 -16.65 6.66 2.33
C LEU A 102 -16.34 7.27 3.70
N HIS A 103 -16.65 6.55 4.76
CA HIS A 103 -16.28 6.91 6.12
C HIS A 103 -15.93 5.65 6.91
N SER A 104 -15.15 5.82 7.98
CA SER A 104 -14.82 4.73 8.89
C SER A 104 -16.07 4.18 9.57
N ARG A 105 -15.97 2.92 10.04
CA ARG A 105 -17.05 2.22 10.76
C ARG A 105 -17.37 2.84 12.12
N THR A 106 -16.45 3.65 12.63
CA THR A 106 -16.56 4.41 13.88
C THR A 106 -17.40 5.68 13.78
N VAL A 107 -18.05 5.89 12.63
CA VAL A 107 -18.89 7.04 12.37
C VAL A 107 -20.25 6.57 11.83
N THR A 108 -21.32 7.11 12.40
CA THR A 108 -22.70 6.91 11.92
C THR A 108 -23.21 8.19 11.28
N GLU A 109 -23.56 8.15 10.00
CA GLU A 109 -24.22 9.27 9.30
C GLU A 109 -25.62 9.52 9.88
N VAL A 110 -25.89 10.77 10.27
CA VAL A 110 -27.21 11.22 10.70
C VAL A 110 -27.97 11.71 9.48
N ARG A 111 -28.89 10.88 8.97
CA ARG A 111 -29.81 11.26 7.89
C ARG A 111 -30.99 12.02 8.48
N GLY A 112 -31.23 13.24 7.98
CA GLY A 112 -32.18 14.19 8.53
C GLY A 112 -33.53 13.57 8.89
N SER A 113 -33.75 13.34 10.19
CA SER A 113 -35.07 13.15 10.78
C SER A 113 -35.55 14.51 11.30
N ALA A 114 -36.83 14.83 11.04
CA ALA A 114 -37.47 16.06 11.49
C ALA A 114 -37.44 16.13 13.03
N GLY A 115 -36.42 16.78 13.60
CA GLY A 115 -36.26 16.88 15.05
C GLY A 115 -34.89 17.36 15.54
N LEU A 116 -33.85 17.30 14.72
CA LEU A 116 -32.56 17.94 15.02
C LEU A 116 -32.47 19.28 14.30
N GLU A 117 -32.07 20.34 15.02
CA GLU A 117 -31.73 21.65 14.45
C GLU A 117 -30.48 21.51 13.57
N THR A 118 -30.65 20.96 12.37
CA THR A 118 -29.53 20.75 11.45
C THR A 118 -29.17 22.07 10.79
N SER A 119 -27.93 22.53 11.00
CA SER A 119 -27.27 23.51 10.14
C SER A 119 -27.57 23.18 8.67
N ALA A 120 -28.06 24.18 7.92
CA ALA A 120 -28.46 24.03 6.52
C ALA A 120 -27.23 23.79 5.63
N ILE A 121 -26.74 22.55 5.58
CA ILE A 121 -25.67 22.13 4.66
C ILE A 121 -26.30 21.92 3.28
N PRO A 122 -25.79 22.56 2.22
CA PRO A 122 -26.25 22.29 0.85
C PRO A 122 -26.11 20.80 0.51
N ALA A 123 -27.12 20.23 -0.14
CA ALA A 123 -27.12 18.82 -0.52
C ALA A 123 -25.88 18.50 -1.38
N GLY A 124 -25.09 17.51 -0.97
CA GLY A 124 -23.84 17.10 -1.64
C GLY A 124 -22.57 17.77 -1.11
N CYS A 125 -22.68 18.82 -0.29
CA CYS A 125 -21.52 19.59 0.23
C CYS A 125 -21.10 19.19 1.65
N GLY A 126 -21.69 18.15 2.25
CA GLY A 126 -21.39 17.74 3.62
C GLY A 126 -22.44 16.81 4.23
N PHE A 127 -22.25 16.41 5.48
CA PHE A 127 -23.22 15.65 6.27
C PHE A 127 -22.93 15.76 7.77
N ASN A 128 -23.94 15.46 8.57
CA ASN A 128 -23.82 15.34 10.02
C ASN A 128 -23.60 13.88 10.40
N PHE A 129 -22.86 13.66 11.47
CA PHE A 129 -22.53 12.32 11.94
C PHE A 129 -22.41 12.27 13.46
N ILE A 130 -22.47 11.05 14.00
CA ILE A 130 -22.18 10.74 15.39
C ILE A 130 -20.94 9.84 15.41
N CYS A 131 -19.97 10.19 16.24
CA CYS A 131 -18.81 9.34 16.48
C CYS A 131 -19.21 8.20 17.43
N THR A 132 -18.98 6.96 17.04
CA THR A 132 -19.12 5.81 17.95
C THR A 132 -17.81 5.50 18.66
N GLU A 133 -16.68 6.02 18.17
CA GLU A 133 -15.36 5.93 18.78
C GLU A 133 -14.62 7.26 18.75
N ASP A 134 -13.42 7.27 19.34
CA ASP A 134 -12.54 8.44 19.50
C ASP A 134 -11.71 8.78 18.25
N GLU A 135 -11.67 7.86 17.27
CA GLU A 135 -10.96 8.02 16.01
C GLU A 135 -11.89 7.77 14.83
N GLY A 136 -11.67 8.49 13.73
CA GLY A 136 -12.43 8.29 12.50
C GLY A 136 -11.80 8.96 11.29
N ALA A 137 -12.27 8.56 10.12
CA ALA A 137 -11.78 9.08 8.85
C ALA A 137 -12.89 9.14 7.80
N PHE A 138 -12.68 10.04 6.83
CA PHE A 138 -13.59 10.30 5.74
C PHE A 138 -12.80 10.40 4.44
N LEU A 139 -13.34 9.83 3.37
CA LEU A 139 -12.93 10.09 1.99
C LEU A 139 -14.14 10.55 1.21
N HIS A 140 -14.10 11.74 0.67
CA HIS A 140 -15.01 12.21 -0.36
C HIS A 140 -14.28 12.14 -1.70
N LEU A 141 -14.96 11.64 -2.72
CA LEU A 141 -14.40 11.50 -4.06
C LEU A 141 -15.42 11.88 -5.11
N LYS A 142 -14.95 12.25 -6.30
CA LYS A 142 -15.80 12.33 -7.49
C LYS A 142 -15.97 10.92 -8.06
N PRO A 143 -17.16 10.31 -8.01
CA PRO A 143 -17.36 8.97 -8.57
C PRO A 143 -17.21 8.96 -10.09
N PRO A 144 -16.88 7.80 -10.67
CA PRO A 144 -16.52 6.57 -9.97
C PRO A 144 -15.07 6.61 -9.42
N GLY A 145 -14.82 5.84 -8.37
CA GLY A 145 -13.49 5.31 -8.09
C GLY A 145 -13.27 4.09 -8.96
N VAL A 146 -12.35 4.19 -9.93
CA VAL A 146 -12.12 3.18 -10.97
C VAL A 146 -11.02 2.23 -10.52
N SER A 147 -11.31 0.93 -10.45
CA SER A 147 -10.36 -0.11 -10.06
C SER A 147 -9.66 -0.75 -11.27
N LYS A 148 -8.40 -1.13 -11.05
CA LYS A 148 -7.59 -1.93 -11.97
C LYS A 148 -6.66 -2.81 -11.15
N ARG A 149 -6.59 -4.12 -11.40
CA ARG A 149 -5.81 -5.06 -10.57
C ARG A 149 -5.27 -6.26 -11.35
N ILE A 150 -4.17 -6.83 -10.85
CA ILE A 150 -3.60 -8.10 -11.32
C ILE A 150 -4.23 -9.22 -10.48
N SER A 151 -4.93 -10.14 -11.12
CA SER A 151 -5.58 -11.30 -10.47
C SER A 151 -4.66 -12.53 -10.38
N SER A 152 -3.56 -12.53 -11.12
CA SER A 152 -2.57 -13.63 -11.14
C SER A 152 -1.68 -13.65 -9.89
N LYS A 153 -2.23 -13.92 -8.69
CA LYS A 153 -1.49 -13.94 -7.41
C LYS A 153 -0.18 -14.74 -7.48
N LYS A 154 -0.24 -15.97 -7.99
CA LYS A 154 0.95 -16.84 -8.09
C LYS A 154 2.09 -16.21 -8.91
N HIS A 155 1.77 -15.57 -10.04
CA HIS A 155 2.79 -14.91 -10.87
C HIS A 155 3.44 -13.73 -10.14
N ILE A 156 2.67 -12.97 -9.34
CA ILE A 156 3.20 -11.88 -8.52
C ILE A 156 4.13 -12.44 -7.44
N VAL A 157 3.70 -13.47 -6.72
CA VAL A 157 4.51 -14.11 -5.67
C VAL A 157 5.81 -14.66 -6.23
N ASP A 158 5.74 -15.43 -7.33
CA ASP A 158 6.91 -16.04 -7.96
C ASP A 158 7.90 -14.96 -8.44
N TYR A 159 7.39 -13.85 -8.98
CA TYR A 159 8.19 -12.71 -9.44
C TYR A 159 8.84 -11.93 -8.29
N ILE A 160 8.09 -11.58 -7.24
CA ILE A 160 8.63 -10.90 -6.06
C ILE A 160 9.72 -11.77 -5.44
N ARG A 161 9.46 -13.05 -5.18
CA ARG A 161 10.45 -13.98 -4.62
C ARG A 161 11.74 -14.02 -5.46
N ALA A 162 11.62 -14.02 -6.80
CA ALA A 162 12.77 -14.13 -7.68
C ALA A 162 13.67 -12.89 -7.69
N HIS A 163 13.11 -11.69 -7.46
CA HIS A 163 13.82 -10.43 -7.71
C HIS A 163 13.91 -9.49 -6.50
N PHE A 164 13.20 -9.77 -5.40
CA PHE A 164 13.10 -8.85 -4.27
C PHE A 164 14.44 -8.46 -3.67
N GLU A 165 15.37 -9.42 -3.50
CA GLU A 165 16.70 -9.12 -2.94
C GLU A 165 17.47 -8.11 -3.81
N SER A 166 17.43 -8.28 -5.15
CA SER A 166 18.00 -7.31 -6.10
C SER A 166 17.32 -5.93 -6.00
N TRP A 167 16.00 -5.88 -5.78
CA TRP A 167 15.28 -4.62 -5.58
C TRP A 167 15.73 -3.90 -4.31
N PHE A 168 15.90 -4.65 -3.21
CA PHE A 168 16.32 -4.12 -1.93
C PHE A 168 17.76 -3.62 -1.96
N GLU A 169 18.67 -4.41 -2.54
CA GLU A 169 20.06 -3.99 -2.77
C GLU A 169 20.12 -2.72 -3.62
N PHE A 170 19.43 -2.70 -4.76
CA PHE A 170 19.37 -1.52 -5.62
C PHE A 170 18.85 -0.30 -4.85
N ALA A 171 17.72 -0.43 -4.12
CA ALA A 171 17.11 0.69 -3.42
C ALA A 171 18.03 1.30 -2.34
N THR A 172 18.86 0.48 -1.70
CA THR A 172 19.70 0.89 -0.56
C THR A 172 21.13 1.27 -0.93
N GLN A 173 21.65 0.79 -2.07
CA GLN A 173 22.99 1.14 -2.54
C GLN A 173 23.08 2.59 -3.02
N ALA A 174 24.09 3.32 -2.53
CA ALA A 174 24.29 4.75 -2.84
C ALA A 174 25.11 5.02 -4.12
N HIS A 175 25.86 4.04 -4.61
CA HIS A 175 26.73 4.22 -5.78
C HIS A 175 26.01 3.97 -7.11
N GLU A 176 25.11 2.98 -7.12
CA GLU A 176 24.39 2.53 -8.32
C GLU A 176 22.87 2.78 -8.22
N GLY A 177 22.35 2.98 -7.00
CA GLY A 177 20.94 3.19 -6.71
C GLY A 177 20.64 4.51 -5.96
N PRO A 178 19.39 4.68 -5.48
CA PRO A 178 18.96 5.91 -4.83
C PRO A 178 19.49 6.10 -3.39
N GLY A 179 20.20 5.13 -2.81
CA GLY A 179 20.79 5.25 -1.48
C GLY A 179 19.76 5.45 -0.35
N LEU A 180 18.60 4.81 -0.48
CA LEU A 180 17.49 4.97 0.47
C LEU A 180 17.80 4.18 1.75
N ILE A 181 17.43 4.77 2.89
CA ILE A 181 17.48 4.07 4.19
C ILE A 181 16.13 3.38 4.38
N LEU A 182 16.03 2.14 3.91
CA LEU A 182 14.83 1.32 4.00
C LEU A 182 15.17 -0.04 4.61
N SER A 183 14.24 -0.61 5.35
CA SER A 183 14.22 -2.02 5.68
C SER A 183 13.54 -2.83 4.56
N PRO A 184 13.83 -4.14 4.42
CA PRO A 184 13.16 -4.99 3.42
C PRO A 184 11.64 -4.92 3.52
N GLU A 185 11.10 -4.82 4.73
CA GLU A 185 9.67 -4.91 5.00
C GLU A 185 8.90 -3.65 4.56
N GLU A 186 9.60 -2.55 4.26
CA GLU A 186 8.99 -1.30 3.77
C GLU A 186 8.77 -1.31 2.26
N ILE A 187 9.47 -2.17 1.51
CA ILE A 187 9.32 -2.26 0.05
C ILE A 187 8.07 -3.09 -0.28
N ILE A 188 7.19 -2.48 -1.07
CA ILE A 188 5.93 -3.06 -1.52
C ILE A 188 5.82 -3.07 -3.04
N PHE A 189 5.12 -4.07 -3.55
CA PHE A 189 4.74 -4.19 -4.96
C PHE A 189 3.25 -3.88 -5.11
N VAL A 190 2.87 -2.93 -5.95
CA VAL A 190 1.47 -2.56 -6.21
C VAL A 190 0.83 -3.51 -7.23
N SER A 191 -0.17 -4.27 -6.79
CA SER A 191 -0.93 -5.22 -7.59
C SER A 191 -2.31 -4.70 -8.00
N GLY A 192 -2.79 -3.61 -7.42
CA GLY A 192 -4.06 -2.99 -7.77
C GLY A 192 -4.14 -1.54 -7.37
N THR A 193 -5.00 -0.79 -8.05
CA THR A 193 -5.22 0.63 -7.79
C THR A 193 -6.71 0.94 -7.87
N ILE A 194 -7.15 1.91 -7.07
CA ILE A 194 -8.43 2.60 -7.26
C ILE A 194 -8.13 4.07 -7.44
N LYS A 195 -8.53 4.63 -8.59
CA LYS A 195 -8.24 6.02 -8.95
C LYS A 195 -9.51 6.85 -9.11
N THR A 196 -9.40 8.14 -8.82
CA THR A 196 -10.47 9.13 -9.02
C THR A 196 -9.90 10.46 -9.52
N ALA A 197 -10.73 11.23 -10.21
CA ALA A 197 -10.35 12.54 -10.72
C ALA A 197 -10.24 13.60 -9.62
N ARG A 198 -11.00 13.48 -8.52
CA ARG A 198 -11.01 14.47 -7.43
C ARG A 198 -11.29 13.78 -6.11
N TRP A 199 -10.63 14.24 -5.05
CA TRP A 199 -10.72 13.64 -3.73
C TRP A 199 -10.52 14.69 -2.65
N ALA A 200 -11.07 14.40 -1.48
CA ALA A 200 -10.79 15.10 -0.25
C ALA A 200 -10.88 14.11 0.90
N CYS A 201 -9.94 14.17 1.83
CA CYS A 201 -9.90 13.29 2.98
C CYS A 201 -9.74 14.10 4.27
N SER A 202 -10.20 13.50 5.35
CA SER A 202 -10.01 14.03 6.70
C SER A 202 -9.94 12.90 7.69
N ALA A 203 -9.22 13.10 8.78
CA ALA A 203 -9.13 12.18 9.90
C ALA A 203 -9.39 12.94 11.22
N PHE A 204 -9.70 12.23 12.29
CA PHE A 204 -9.74 12.82 13.63
C PHE A 204 -9.32 11.80 14.68
N SER A 205 -8.75 12.29 15.78
CA SER A 205 -8.46 11.54 16.99
C SER A 205 -8.60 12.48 18.19
N GLY A 206 -9.22 12.00 19.27
CA GLY A 206 -9.46 12.78 20.48
C GLY A 206 -10.57 12.15 21.32
N GLU A 207 -11.07 12.86 22.34
CA GLU A 207 -12.21 12.38 23.13
C GLU A 207 -13.51 12.71 22.39
N TYR A 208 -13.84 11.95 21.36
CA TYR A 208 -14.96 12.20 20.45
C TYR A 208 -16.09 11.18 20.53
N ARG A 209 -15.93 10.08 21.27
CA ARG A 209 -16.98 9.07 21.43
C ARG A 209 -18.32 9.67 21.87
N HIS A 210 -19.39 9.28 21.19
CA HIS A 210 -20.78 9.76 21.35
C HIS A 210 -20.99 11.26 21.07
N LYS A 211 -20.05 11.94 20.43
CA LYS A 211 -20.20 13.34 20.05
C LYS A 211 -20.67 13.47 18.62
N GLU A 212 -21.50 14.50 18.40
CA GLU A 212 -21.95 14.92 17.08
C GLU A 212 -20.86 15.74 16.38
N GLY A 213 -20.78 15.54 15.07
CA GLY A 213 -19.92 16.29 14.19
C GLY A 213 -20.56 16.59 12.85
N THR A 214 -19.93 17.50 12.14
CA THR A 214 -20.30 17.93 10.80
C THR A 214 -19.05 17.98 9.96
N ILE A 215 -19.12 17.41 8.76
CA ILE A 215 -18.10 17.58 7.73
C ILE A 215 -18.71 18.29 6.53
N THR A 216 -18.02 19.33 6.07
CA THR A 216 -18.36 20.06 4.85
C THR A 216 -17.21 19.95 3.86
N CYS A 217 -17.54 19.63 2.62
CA CYS A 217 -16.59 19.45 1.55
C CYS A 217 -17.28 19.73 0.20
N ASP A 218 -16.77 20.71 -0.54
CA ASP A 218 -17.22 20.98 -1.91
C ASP A 218 -16.15 20.53 -2.92
N ILE A 219 -16.32 19.32 -3.45
CA ILE A 219 -15.46 18.76 -4.51
C ILE A 219 -16.05 19.06 -5.90
N SER A 220 -17.15 19.79 -6.00
CA SER A 220 -17.80 20.11 -7.27
C SER A 220 -17.23 21.38 -7.92
N MET A 221 -16.78 22.35 -7.11
CA MET A 221 -16.25 23.65 -7.57
C MET A 221 -14.87 23.52 -8.21
N LEU A 222 -14.64 24.12 -9.39
CA LEU A 222 -13.40 23.95 -10.18
C LEU A 222 -12.11 24.46 -9.50
N ALA A 223 -12.13 25.28 -8.45
CA ALA A 223 -10.92 26.02 -8.04
C ALA A 223 -10.29 25.62 -6.69
N SER A 224 -11.05 25.07 -5.73
CA SER A 224 -10.51 24.66 -4.43
C SER A 224 -11.52 23.82 -3.66
N ALA A 225 -11.16 22.62 -3.23
CA ALA A 225 -11.92 21.92 -2.21
C ALA A 225 -11.54 22.50 -0.84
N ASP A 226 -12.47 23.13 -0.14
CA ASP A 226 -12.31 23.40 1.30
C ASP A 226 -12.93 22.23 2.06
N VAL A 227 -12.16 21.62 2.95
CA VAL A 227 -12.63 20.57 3.86
C VAL A 227 -12.65 21.17 5.24
N SER A 228 -13.83 21.20 5.85
CA SER A 228 -14.01 21.66 7.22
C SER A 228 -14.75 20.59 8.01
N LEU A 229 -14.07 20.10 9.04
CA LEU A 229 -14.54 19.09 9.98
C LEU A 229 -14.70 19.74 11.35
N SER A 230 -15.88 19.60 11.95
CA SER A 230 -16.17 20.08 13.30
C SER A 230 -16.79 18.96 14.13
N ILE A 231 -16.34 18.77 15.37
CA ILE A 231 -16.89 17.79 16.30
C ILE A 231 -17.09 18.48 17.65
N SER A 232 -18.29 18.38 18.23
CA SER A 232 -18.67 19.13 19.45
C SER A 232 -18.38 20.63 19.37
N ASN A 233 -18.64 21.26 18.22
CA ASN A 233 -18.34 22.67 17.95
C ASN A 233 -16.85 23.04 17.96
N HIS A 234 -15.95 22.05 17.95
CA HIS A 234 -14.52 22.26 17.78
C HIS A 234 -14.12 21.92 16.34
N VAL A 235 -13.55 22.90 15.65
CA VAL A 235 -12.99 22.70 14.32
C VAL A 235 -11.72 21.86 14.44
N VAL A 236 -11.70 20.73 13.75
CA VAL A 236 -10.53 19.86 13.67
C VAL A 236 -9.42 20.59 12.89
N PRO A 237 -8.16 20.55 13.35
CA PRO A 237 -7.06 21.26 12.69
C PRO A 237 -6.88 20.87 11.21
N LYS A 238 -6.51 21.84 10.36
CA LYS A 238 -6.37 21.63 8.90
C LYS A 238 -5.34 20.58 8.51
N GLU A 239 -4.36 20.29 9.37
CA GLU A 239 -3.37 19.22 9.17
C GLU A 239 -4.00 17.81 9.14
N PHE A 240 -5.22 17.67 9.68
CA PHE A 240 -6.05 16.47 9.60
C PHE A 240 -7.05 16.51 8.43
N SER A 241 -6.78 17.33 7.42
CA SER A 241 -7.54 17.37 6.18
C SER A 241 -6.62 17.56 4.99
N ASN A 242 -6.98 16.97 3.85
CA ASN A 242 -6.22 17.08 2.61
C ASN A 242 -7.16 16.93 1.41
N PHE A 243 -6.78 17.44 0.24
CA PHE A 243 -7.61 17.40 -0.95
C PHE A 243 -6.81 17.56 -2.24
N GLY A 244 -7.39 17.15 -3.35
CA GLY A 244 -6.80 17.33 -4.67
C GLY A 244 -7.74 16.99 -5.84
N PRO A 245 -7.32 17.29 -7.08
CA PRO A 245 -6.06 17.93 -7.45
C PRO A 245 -6.04 19.43 -7.11
N LEU A 246 -4.86 19.96 -6.79
CA LEU A 246 -4.62 21.41 -6.76
C LEU A 246 -4.37 21.85 -8.21
N GLU A 247 -5.29 22.60 -8.83
CA GLU A 247 -5.07 23.15 -10.17
C GLU A 247 -3.87 24.12 -10.13
N ARG A 248 -2.70 23.67 -10.61
CA ARG A 248 -1.61 24.58 -10.99
C ARG A 248 -1.98 25.16 -12.35
N GLY A 249 -1.95 26.49 -12.43
CA GLY A 249 -2.60 27.29 -13.47
C GLY A 249 -2.52 26.76 -14.90
N ILE A 250 -3.60 27.01 -15.64
CA ILE A 250 -3.80 26.86 -17.09
C ILE A 250 -2.46 26.82 -17.85
N SER A 251 -2.03 25.63 -18.28
CA SER A 251 -0.97 25.51 -19.27
C SER A 251 -1.56 25.91 -20.62
N LEU A 252 -1.44 27.21 -20.95
CA LEU A 252 -1.80 27.75 -22.26
C LEU A 252 -0.81 27.18 -23.28
N SER A 253 -1.16 26.07 -23.93
CA SER A 253 -0.52 25.68 -25.18
C SER A 253 -0.98 26.64 -26.28
N ALA A 254 -0.39 27.83 -26.32
CA ALA A 254 -0.51 28.71 -27.47
C ALA A 254 0.19 28.04 -28.64
N ARG A 255 -0.59 27.39 -29.53
CA ARG A 255 -0.10 27.08 -30.87
C ARG A 255 0.23 28.42 -31.53
N LEU A 256 1.51 28.73 -31.67
CA LEU A 256 1.97 29.84 -32.50
C LEU A 256 1.53 29.54 -33.93
N ILE A 257 0.51 30.26 -34.39
CA ILE A 257 0.14 30.29 -35.81
C ILE A 257 1.19 31.14 -36.50
N ASP A 258 1.86 30.54 -37.49
CA ASP A 258 2.84 31.17 -38.37
C ASP A 258 2.23 32.43 -39.04
N PRO A 259 2.83 33.63 -38.93
CA PRO A 259 2.25 34.86 -39.46
C PRO A 259 2.49 35.02 -40.97
N HIS A 260 2.05 34.04 -41.76
CA HIS A 260 2.05 34.16 -43.22
C HIS A 260 0.81 33.58 -43.89
N ASP A 261 -0.36 34.12 -43.55
CA ASP A 261 -1.51 34.12 -44.47
C ASP A 261 -2.29 35.43 -44.27
N GLN A 262 -2.17 36.31 -45.27
CA GLN A 262 -2.90 37.58 -45.36
C GLN A 262 -4.32 37.35 -45.89
N GLU A 263 -5.23 38.12 -45.28
CA GLU A 263 -6.51 38.61 -45.83
C GLU A 263 -7.67 37.60 -45.95
N ASP A 264 -8.58 37.65 -44.96
CA ASP A 264 -9.98 38.02 -45.25
C ASP A 264 -10.71 38.47 -43.96
N GLU A 265 -11.16 39.71 -43.97
CA GLU A 265 -12.00 40.32 -42.93
C GLU A 265 -13.36 39.62 -42.84
N ARG A 266 -13.53 38.76 -41.84
CA ARG A 266 -14.82 38.52 -41.17
C ARG A 266 -14.54 38.00 -39.76
N ALA A 267 -14.53 38.93 -38.80
CA ALA A 267 -14.41 38.63 -37.38
C ALA A 267 -15.64 37.83 -36.89
N GLN A 268 -15.58 36.49 -37.00
CA GLN A 268 -16.29 35.60 -36.11
C GLN A 268 -15.30 35.19 -35.01
N ALA A 269 -15.68 35.43 -33.76
CA ALA A 269 -14.98 34.99 -32.58
C ALA A 269 -14.77 33.46 -32.64
N ARG A 270 -13.63 33.02 -33.17
CA ARG A 270 -13.17 31.64 -33.05
C ARG A 270 -12.73 31.45 -31.61
N GLY A 271 -13.67 30.98 -30.79
CA GLY A 271 -13.39 30.59 -29.42
C GLY A 271 -12.22 29.61 -29.40
N VAL A 272 -11.20 29.94 -28.61
CA VAL A 272 -10.16 28.98 -28.24
C VAL A 272 -10.90 27.86 -27.49
N LEU A 273 -11.02 26.70 -28.12
CA LEU A 273 -11.42 25.47 -27.45
C LEU A 273 -10.30 25.12 -26.48
N THR A 274 -10.37 25.66 -25.26
CA THR A 274 -9.58 25.16 -24.14
C THR A 274 -10.12 23.78 -23.82
N VAL A 275 -9.50 22.73 -24.37
CA VAL A 275 -9.66 21.38 -23.83
C VAL A 275 -8.99 21.42 -22.46
N PRO A 276 -9.72 21.22 -21.35
CA PRO A 276 -9.09 21.12 -20.05
C PRO A 276 -8.07 19.99 -20.13
N VAL A 277 -6.79 20.28 -19.87
CA VAL A 277 -5.80 19.24 -19.64
C VAL A 277 -6.33 18.47 -18.44
N GLN A 278 -6.83 17.25 -18.68
CA GLN A 278 -7.32 16.40 -17.60
C GLN A 278 -6.12 16.10 -16.71
N SER A 279 -6.20 16.54 -15.44
CA SER A 279 -5.18 16.16 -14.47
C SER A 279 -5.12 14.64 -14.40
N PRO A 280 -3.93 14.04 -14.33
CA PRO A 280 -3.78 12.61 -14.17
C PRO A 280 -4.57 12.12 -12.96
N PRO A 281 -5.26 10.96 -13.06
CA PRO A 281 -6.13 10.48 -12.01
C PRO A 281 -5.32 10.19 -10.74
N SER A 282 -5.88 10.55 -9.58
CA SER A 282 -5.25 10.36 -8.27
C SER A 282 -5.58 8.98 -7.71
N CYS A 283 -4.58 8.28 -7.15
CA CYS A 283 -4.74 6.93 -6.61
C CYS A 283 -5.17 6.99 -5.15
N VAL A 284 -6.44 6.70 -4.85
CA VAL A 284 -7.00 6.79 -3.50
C VAL A 284 -6.80 5.52 -2.68
N PHE A 285 -6.73 4.35 -3.34
CA PHE A 285 -6.41 3.08 -2.69
C PHE A 285 -5.43 2.27 -3.53
N ILE A 286 -4.59 1.48 -2.86
CA ILE A 286 -3.70 0.49 -3.50
C ILE A 286 -3.92 -0.90 -2.92
N HIS A 287 -3.90 -1.91 -3.78
CA HIS A 287 -3.62 -3.28 -3.38
C HIS A 287 -2.13 -3.53 -3.59
N TYR A 288 -1.49 -4.16 -2.60
CA TYR A 288 -0.04 -4.31 -2.56
C TYR A 288 0.35 -5.66 -1.98
N PHE A 289 1.57 -6.09 -2.30
CA PHE A 289 2.23 -7.25 -1.74
C PHE A 289 3.45 -6.83 -0.92
N LYS A 290 3.67 -7.55 0.18
CA LYS A 290 4.89 -7.48 1.01
C LYS A 290 5.67 -8.76 0.92
N TYR A 291 6.99 -8.63 1.07
CA TYR A 291 7.94 -9.72 1.23
C TYR A 291 8.59 -9.58 2.62
N ARG A 292 8.70 -10.71 3.34
CA ARG A 292 9.48 -10.78 4.58
C ARG A 292 10.26 -12.09 4.59
N ARG A 293 11.50 -12.04 5.06
CA ARG A 293 12.33 -13.24 5.28
C ARG A 293 12.38 -13.57 6.76
N ARG A 294 12.37 -14.85 7.10
CA ARG A 294 12.57 -15.32 8.47
C ARG A 294 14.02 -15.05 8.88
N LEU A 295 14.21 -14.23 9.90
CA LEU A 295 15.51 -14.03 10.54
C LEU A 295 15.74 -15.19 11.52
N PHE A 296 16.66 -16.08 11.22
CA PHE A 296 17.14 -17.07 12.19
C PHE A 296 18.09 -16.38 13.16
N LEU A 297 17.55 -15.84 14.27
CA LEU A 297 18.36 -15.51 15.44
C LEU A 297 18.69 -16.81 16.20
N SER A 298 19.56 -17.65 15.63
CA SER A 298 20.21 -18.67 16.45
C SER A 298 21.22 -17.98 17.37
N PRO A 299 21.15 -18.13 18.71
CA PRO A 299 22.23 -17.70 19.56
C PRO A 299 23.41 -18.63 19.31
N THR A 300 24.30 -18.24 18.41
CA THR A 300 25.58 -18.93 18.24
C THR A 300 26.36 -18.73 19.53
N VAL A 301 26.33 -19.73 20.41
CA VAL A 301 27.18 -19.76 21.60
C VAL A 301 28.62 -19.83 21.09
N ILE A 302 29.28 -18.68 20.97
CA ILE A 302 30.71 -18.57 20.71
C ILE A 302 31.41 -19.18 21.92
N LYS A 303 31.76 -20.46 21.80
CA LYS A 303 32.53 -21.17 22.82
C LYS A 303 33.98 -20.72 22.69
N ALA A 304 34.32 -19.61 23.35
CA ALA A 304 35.68 -19.11 23.43
C ALA A 304 36.61 -20.19 24.00
N ALA A 305 37.45 -20.77 23.15
CA ALA A 305 38.56 -21.61 23.57
C ALA A 305 39.70 -20.70 24.05
N ALA A 306 39.58 -20.15 25.26
CA ALA A 306 40.67 -19.47 25.93
C ALA A 306 41.68 -20.53 26.44
N GLY A 307 42.71 -20.82 25.63
CA GLY A 307 43.92 -21.47 26.12
C GLY A 307 44.77 -20.49 26.95
N PRO A 308 45.51 -20.97 27.97
CA PRO A 308 46.23 -20.09 28.88
C PRO A 308 47.46 -19.44 28.19
N HIS A 309 47.36 -18.13 28.07
CA HIS A 309 48.39 -17.09 27.95
C HIS A 309 49.76 -17.47 28.55
N GLU A 310 50.76 -17.64 27.70
CA GLU A 310 52.16 -17.33 28.00
C GLU A 310 52.64 -16.29 26.98
N LEU A 311 52.83 -15.05 27.43
CA LEU A 311 53.41 -13.97 26.65
C LEU A 311 54.95 -14.02 26.79
N PRO A 312 55.73 -13.99 25.70
CA PRO A 312 57.17 -13.72 25.78
C PRO A 312 57.43 -12.26 26.18
N PRO A 313 58.55 -11.97 26.88
CA PRO A 313 58.82 -10.67 27.47
C PRO A 313 59.22 -9.60 26.45
N ASP A 314 58.90 -8.36 26.81
CA ASP A 314 59.10 -7.11 26.10
C ASP A 314 60.54 -6.86 25.60
N SER A 315 60.66 -6.29 24.39
CA SER A 315 61.80 -5.46 24.02
C SER A 315 61.32 -4.19 23.28
N PRO A 316 61.95 -3.03 23.50
CA PRO A 316 61.36 -1.73 23.15
C PRO A 316 61.76 -1.21 21.75
N ASP A 317 60.74 -0.72 21.02
CA ASP A 317 60.65 0.44 20.08
C ASP A 317 61.70 0.67 18.96
N PRO A 318 61.44 1.53 17.94
CA PRO A 318 60.18 1.91 17.27
C PRO A 318 60.29 1.93 15.70
N GLU A 319 59.21 2.40 15.05
CA GLU A 319 59.11 3.01 13.69
C GLU A 319 58.40 2.24 12.54
N SER A 320 57.19 2.74 12.27
CA SER A 320 56.58 3.05 10.96
C SER A 320 56.27 1.94 9.94
N SER A 321 55.00 1.51 10.00
CA SER A 321 54.00 1.35 8.92
C SER A 321 54.41 1.68 7.47
N ALA A 322 53.95 0.99 6.42
CA ALA A 322 53.00 -0.11 6.29
C ALA A 322 53.19 -0.74 4.89
N ALA A 323 52.99 -2.06 4.80
CA ALA A 323 52.94 -2.82 3.55
C ALA A 323 51.58 -3.50 3.38
N ILE A 324 50.99 -3.28 2.20
CA ILE A 324 50.15 -4.14 1.35
C ILE A 324 49.63 -5.46 1.96
N VAL A 325 48.30 -5.62 2.00
CA VAL A 325 47.57 -6.90 1.98
C VAL A 325 46.25 -6.58 1.23
N GLY A 326 45.84 -7.25 0.16
CA GLY A 326 45.69 -8.70 -0.04
C GLY A 326 44.19 -8.97 -0.04
N MET A 327 43.62 -9.08 -1.25
CA MET A 327 42.18 -9.20 -1.51
C MET A 327 41.71 -10.63 -1.24
N GLU A 328 40.86 -10.81 -0.24
CA GLU A 328 40.19 -12.08 0.06
C GLU A 328 38.67 -11.88 -0.02
N VAL A 329 38.03 -12.78 -0.77
CA VAL A 329 36.60 -12.79 -1.09
C VAL A 329 35.86 -13.35 0.14
N LEU A 330 35.16 -12.49 0.87
CA LEU A 330 34.37 -12.92 2.03
C LEU A 330 32.98 -13.42 1.58
N SER A 331 32.66 -14.60 2.08
CA SER A 331 31.33 -15.22 2.06
C SER A 331 30.41 -14.45 3.01
N LEU A 332 29.14 -14.32 2.63
CA LEU A 332 28.10 -13.48 3.25
C LEU A 332 27.53 -14.02 4.58
N ASP A 333 28.30 -14.78 5.34
CA ASP A 333 27.91 -15.29 6.66
C ASP A 333 28.78 -14.66 7.75
N GLU A 334 28.63 -13.36 7.99
CA GLU A 334 28.98 -12.62 9.23
C GLU A 334 28.93 -11.10 8.95
N VAL A 335 27.72 -10.56 8.75
CA VAL A 335 27.50 -9.12 8.94
C VAL A 335 26.85 -8.95 10.31
N GLU A 336 27.64 -8.46 11.26
CA GLU A 336 27.17 -7.98 12.55
C GLU A 336 26.32 -6.73 12.28
N ILE A 337 25.00 -6.90 12.19
CA ILE A 337 24.06 -5.79 11.97
C ILE A 337 24.03 -4.98 13.27
N GLU A 338 24.62 -3.78 13.24
CA GLU A 338 24.46 -2.78 14.28
C GLU A 338 22.95 -2.51 14.44
N GLU A 339 22.42 -2.78 15.64
CA GLU A 339 21.02 -2.57 16.00
C GLU A 339 20.71 -1.06 15.91
N VAL A 340 20.33 -0.61 14.71
CA VAL A 340 19.65 0.68 14.54
C VAL A 340 18.35 0.56 15.34
N PRO A 341 18.06 1.48 16.28
CA PRO A 341 16.84 1.40 17.07
C PRO A 341 15.66 1.34 16.09
N ALA A 342 14.87 0.27 16.21
CA ALA A 342 13.71 0.02 15.35
C ALA A 342 12.96 1.32 15.14
N THR A 343 12.93 1.81 13.89
CA THR A 343 12.05 2.90 13.52
C THR A 343 10.65 2.43 13.91
N PRO A 344 9.96 3.15 14.82
CA PRO A 344 8.72 2.64 15.38
C PRO A 344 7.68 2.54 14.26
N SER A 345 7.40 1.28 13.89
CA SER A 345 6.63 0.80 12.73
C SER A 345 5.37 1.64 12.47
N CYS A 346 5.22 2.06 11.22
CA CYS A 346 3.99 2.61 10.66
C CYS A 346 2.91 1.52 10.68
N TYR A 347 1.65 1.86 10.92
CA TYR A 347 0.55 0.89 10.90
C TYR A 347 0.52 0.17 9.54
N ASP A 348 0.82 -1.13 9.53
CA ASP A 348 0.68 -1.99 8.37
C ASP A 348 -0.21 -3.21 8.69
N PRO A 349 -1.38 -3.34 8.05
CA PRO A 349 -2.31 -4.41 8.33
C PRO A 349 -1.83 -5.80 7.87
N LEU A 350 -0.77 -5.89 7.06
CA LEU A 350 -0.20 -7.17 6.62
C LEU A 350 0.79 -7.77 7.60
N ASP A 351 1.32 -6.99 8.55
CA ASP A 351 2.31 -7.47 9.52
C ASP A 351 1.81 -8.66 10.36
N PRO A 352 0.56 -8.64 10.91
CA PRO A 352 0.02 -9.78 11.63
C PRO A 352 -0.13 -11.05 10.76
N VAL A 353 -0.38 -10.90 9.45
CA VAL A 353 -0.50 -12.03 8.52
C VAL A 353 0.87 -12.67 8.27
N LEU A 354 1.89 -11.83 8.05
CA LEU A 354 3.28 -12.29 7.89
C LEU A 354 3.75 -13.02 9.15
N GLU A 355 3.47 -12.49 10.33
CA GLU A 355 3.78 -13.14 11.61
C GLU A 355 3.03 -14.46 11.79
N TYR A 356 1.74 -14.50 11.43
CA TYR A 356 0.94 -15.72 11.44
C TYR A 356 1.56 -16.84 10.58
N ILE A 357 2.03 -16.51 9.37
CA ILE A 357 2.70 -17.48 8.48
C ILE A 357 3.94 -18.07 9.16
N PHE A 358 4.80 -17.23 9.74
CA PHE A 358 6.00 -17.71 10.41
C PHE A 358 5.71 -18.44 11.72
N LYS A 359 4.65 -18.11 12.45
CA LYS A 359 4.28 -18.81 13.68
C LYS A 359 3.75 -20.23 13.39
N ASN A 360 3.11 -20.43 12.23
CA ASN A 360 2.36 -21.65 11.93
C ASN A 360 2.91 -22.49 10.75
N SER A 361 4.08 -22.15 10.22
CA SER A 361 4.73 -22.91 9.14
C SER A 361 6.25 -22.92 9.25
N ASP A 362 6.91 -23.74 8.44
CA ASP A 362 8.36 -23.81 8.28
C ASP A 362 8.89 -22.87 7.17
N ALA A 363 8.04 -22.00 6.62
CA ALA A 363 8.40 -21.05 5.58
C ALA A 363 9.65 -20.20 5.93
N GLN A 364 10.56 -20.06 4.97
CA GLN A 364 11.75 -19.22 5.09
C GLN A 364 11.47 -17.79 4.64
N VAL A 365 10.51 -17.63 3.73
CA VAL A 365 10.05 -16.36 3.18
C VAL A 365 8.53 -16.35 3.26
N ALA A 366 7.93 -15.18 3.52
CA ALA A 366 6.49 -14.98 3.41
C ALA A 366 6.20 -13.88 2.40
N VAL A 367 5.26 -14.14 1.49
CA VAL A 367 4.75 -13.13 0.54
C VAL A 367 3.24 -13.04 0.69
N VAL A 368 2.75 -11.86 1.05
CA VAL A 368 1.34 -11.64 1.37
C VAL A 368 0.82 -10.42 0.64
N GLY A 369 -0.37 -10.53 0.06
CA GLY A 369 -1.07 -9.42 -0.59
C GLY A 369 -2.19 -8.86 0.28
N SER A 370 -2.51 -7.56 0.15
CA SER A 370 -3.65 -6.96 0.88
C SER A 370 -5.00 -7.57 0.51
N THR A 371 -5.12 -8.18 -0.68
CA THR A 371 -6.29 -8.97 -1.08
C THR A 371 -6.47 -10.23 -0.25
N ASP A 372 -5.40 -10.78 0.33
CA ASP A 372 -5.48 -12.00 1.15
C ASP A 372 -6.35 -11.76 2.38
N LEU A 373 -6.28 -10.58 2.99
CA LEU A 373 -7.14 -10.20 4.11
C LEU A 373 -8.64 -10.18 3.73
N VAL A 374 -8.95 -9.67 2.53
CA VAL A 374 -10.33 -9.66 2.02
C VAL A 374 -10.83 -11.08 1.77
N GLU A 375 -9.95 -11.99 1.35
CA GLU A 375 -10.29 -13.40 1.12
C GLU A 375 -10.43 -14.20 2.41
N ILE A 376 -9.52 -14.00 3.37
CA ILE A 376 -9.54 -14.68 4.68
C ILE A 376 -10.82 -14.32 5.44
N PHE A 377 -11.18 -13.03 5.43
CA PHE A 377 -12.34 -12.52 6.16
C PHE A 377 -13.59 -12.41 5.30
N ARG A 378 -13.64 -13.17 4.19
CA ARG A 378 -14.81 -13.22 3.31
C ARG A 378 -16.05 -13.64 4.11
N GLY A 379 -17.06 -12.78 4.13
CA GLY A 379 -18.32 -13.00 4.85
C GLY A 379 -18.46 -12.17 6.13
N LEU A 380 -17.39 -11.52 6.59
CA LEU A 380 -17.49 -10.41 7.53
C LEU A 380 -17.83 -9.13 6.78
N ASP A 381 -18.46 -8.19 7.49
CA ASP A 381 -18.62 -6.82 7.02
C ASP A 381 -17.26 -6.13 7.08
N GLY A 382 -16.44 -6.23 6.03
CA GLY A 382 -15.08 -5.66 5.98
C GLY A 382 -14.00 -6.43 6.76
N ILE A 383 -12.80 -5.86 6.81
CA ILE A 383 -11.65 -6.41 7.55
C ILE A 383 -11.80 -6.03 9.05
N PRO A 384 -11.57 -6.97 9.99
CA PRO A 384 -11.64 -6.71 11.42
C PRO A 384 -10.54 -5.75 11.88
N GLU A 385 -10.80 -4.97 12.94
CA GLU A 385 -9.80 -4.10 13.55
C GLU A 385 -8.68 -4.90 14.25
N ASP A 386 -9.06 -6.00 14.92
CA ASP A 386 -8.13 -6.95 15.53
C ASP A 386 -7.87 -8.11 14.55
N ILE A 387 -6.97 -7.85 13.60
CA ILE A 387 -6.58 -8.82 12.57
C ILE A 387 -5.93 -10.06 13.22
N GLU A 388 -5.07 -9.88 14.22
CA GLU A 388 -4.33 -10.95 14.87
C GLU A 388 -5.26 -11.98 15.54
N SER A 389 -6.14 -11.52 16.45
CA SER A 389 -7.07 -12.41 17.14
C SER A 389 -8.03 -13.10 16.17
N THR A 390 -8.42 -12.42 15.08
CA THR A 390 -9.33 -12.99 14.09
C THR A 390 -8.60 -14.00 13.19
N LEU A 391 -7.32 -13.80 12.87
CA LEU A 391 -6.50 -14.79 12.16
C LEU A 391 -6.34 -16.08 12.98
N GLU A 392 -6.10 -15.98 14.29
CA GLU A 392 -6.00 -17.14 15.16
C GLU A 392 -7.29 -17.95 15.22
N GLN A 393 -8.44 -17.28 15.16
CA GLN A 393 -9.77 -17.92 15.12
C GLN A 393 -10.10 -18.51 13.74
N ALA A 394 -9.82 -17.78 12.67
CA ALA A 394 -10.10 -18.21 11.31
C ALA A 394 -9.16 -19.35 10.86
N ALA A 395 -7.94 -19.38 11.38
CA ALA A 395 -6.89 -20.35 11.09
C ALA A 395 -6.74 -20.66 9.58
N PRO A 396 -6.47 -19.64 8.74
CA PRO A 396 -6.39 -19.83 7.29
C PRO A 396 -5.24 -20.77 6.91
N ALA A 397 -5.45 -21.58 5.86
CA ALA A 397 -4.45 -22.53 5.40
C ALA A 397 -3.23 -21.81 4.80
N ILE A 398 -2.03 -22.28 5.17
CA ILE A 398 -0.75 -21.79 4.65
C ILE A 398 -0.24 -22.80 3.61
N ASP A 399 0.13 -22.30 2.44
CA ASP A 399 0.82 -23.06 1.38
C ASP A 399 2.30 -22.65 1.39
N VAL A 400 3.19 -23.63 1.56
CA VAL A 400 4.64 -23.43 1.47
C VAL A 400 5.12 -24.13 0.21
N ASP A 401 5.67 -23.35 -0.73
CA ASP A 401 6.14 -23.88 -2.00
C ASP A 401 7.51 -24.59 -1.89
N GLU A 402 7.97 -25.15 -3.01
CA GLU A 402 9.26 -25.83 -3.11
C GLU A 402 10.49 -24.92 -2.87
N HIS A 403 10.29 -23.61 -2.90
CA HIS A 403 11.30 -22.59 -2.61
C HIS A 403 11.22 -22.07 -1.17
N GLY A 404 10.34 -22.64 -0.33
CA GLY A 404 10.17 -22.25 1.06
C GLY A 404 9.40 -20.94 1.24
N VAL A 405 8.63 -20.50 0.24
CA VAL A 405 7.75 -19.32 0.32
C VAL A 405 6.40 -19.71 0.89
N GLY A 406 6.06 -19.16 2.04
CA GLY A 406 4.75 -19.25 2.66
C GLY A 406 3.80 -18.19 2.10
N THR A 407 2.61 -18.62 1.70
CA THR A 407 1.50 -17.76 1.31
C THR A 407 0.19 -18.24 1.93
N ILE A 408 -0.79 -17.36 2.08
CA ILE A 408 -2.14 -17.79 2.48
C ILE A 408 -2.86 -18.40 1.26
N SER A 409 -3.36 -19.62 1.44
CA SER A 409 -4.14 -20.34 0.44
C SER A 409 -5.60 -19.89 0.49
N ALA A 410 -6.10 -19.34 -0.61
CA ALA A 410 -7.53 -19.06 -0.76
C ALA A 410 -8.29 -20.38 -0.91
N TYR A 411 -8.75 -20.95 0.21
CA TYR A 411 -9.64 -22.12 0.33
C TYR A 411 -9.39 -23.30 -0.64
N ARG A 412 -8.89 -24.41 -0.10
CA ARG A 412 -9.33 -25.74 -0.58
C ARG A 412 -10.74 -25.97 -0.04
N LEU A 413 -11.72 -26.25 -0.90
CA LEU A 413 -12.90 -26.97 -0.43
C LEU A 413 -12.41 -28.25 0.26
N PRO A 414 -12.94 -28.64 1.44
CA PRO A 414 -12.72 -29.99 1.90
C PRO A 414 -13.24 -30.90 0.79
N VAL A 415 -12.37 -31.75 0.24
CA VAL A 415 -12.79 -32.82 -0.65
C VAL A 415 -13.85 -33.58 0.13
N SER A 416 -15.11 -33.41 -0.26
CA SER A 416 -16.18 -34.25 0.25
C SER A 416 -15.83 -35.65 -0.21
N THR A 417 -15.28 -36.46 0.68
CA THR A 417 -15.28 -37.90 0.55
C THR A 417 -16.73 -38.35 0.68
N ALA A 418 -17.50 -38.16 -0.40
CA ALA A 418 -18.75 -38.86 -0.57
C ALA A 418 -18.42 -40.35 -0.47
N PRO A 419 -19.05 -41.12 0.44
CA PRO A 419 -18.88 -42.56 0.46
C PRO A 419 -19.33 -43.11 -0.89
N ASP A 420 -18.55 -44.05 -1.43
CA ASP A 420 -18.87 -44.76 -2.67
C ASP A 420 -20.35 -45.19 -2.66
N PRO A 421 -21.10 -44.97 -3.76
CA PRO A 421 -22.46 -45.49 -3.84
C PRO A 421 -22.42 -47.01 -3.67
N PRO A 422 -23.36 -47.60 -2.92
CA PRO A 422 -23.34 -49.03 -2.65
C PRO A 422 -23.38 -49.80 -3.98
N GLN A 423 -22.44 -50.72 -4.16
CA GLN A 423 -22.44 -51.68 -5.25
C GLN A 423 -23.74 -52.49 -5.17
N VAL A 424 -24.69 -52.19 -6.05
CA VAL A 424 -25.86 -53.02 -6.24
C VAL A 424 -25.39 -54.30 -6.92
N ALA A 425 -25.39 -55.40 -6.16
CA ALA A 425 -25.21 -56.73 -6.68
C ALA A 425 -26.27 -57.00 -7.76
N THR A 426 -25.80 -57.20 -9.00
CA THR A 426 -26.63 -57.72 -10.08
C THR A 426 -26.88 -59.20 -9.79
N ASP A 427 -28.01 -59.49 -9.15
CA ASP A 427 -28.50 -60.85 -9.03
C ASP A 427 -29.21 -61.21 -10.35
N ALA A 428 -28.48 -61.94 -11.19
CA ALA A 428 -29.02 -62.53 -12.40
C ALA A 428 -29.70 -63.84 -12.03
N SER A 429 -31.03 -63.89 -12.02
CA SER A 429 -31.82 -65.11 -12.22
C SER A 429 -33.31 -64.79 -12.39
N THR A 430 -33.81 -65.08 -13.60
CA THR A 430 -35.02 -65.90 -13.89
C THR A 430 -36.32 -65.48 -13.18
N TRP A 431 -37.40 -65.11 -13.88
CA TRP A 431 -38.42 -66.06 -14.34
C TRP A 431 -39.25 -65.52 -15.52
N CYS A 432 -39.46 -66.41 -16.49
CA CYS A 432 -40.52 -66.35 -17.48
C CYS A 432 -41.89 -66.64 -16.84
N LEU A 433 -42.89 -65.81 -17.11
CA LEU A 433 -44.18 -66.12 -17.75
C LEU A 433 -45.16 -64.94 -17.61
#